data_AF-W2T5N7-F1
#
_entry.id   AF-W2T5N7-F1
#
_cell.length_a   1.000
_cell.length_b   1.000
_cell.length_c   1.000
_cell.angle_alpha   90.00
_cell.angle_beta   90.00
_cell.angle_gamma   90.00
#
_symmetry.space_group_name_H-M   'P 1'
#
loop_
_entity.id
_entity.type
_entity.pdbx_description
1 polymer ?
#
loop_
_entity_poly.entity_id
_entity_poly.type
_entity_poly.pdbx_seq_one_letter_code
_entity_poly.pdbx_strand_id
1 'polypeptide(L)'
;MPSSVPKKCHEVIKYLLPFWRKRPDFGSHLMSQFLDDVGGYVEEYEKHANLRSCVNKARAVLEILIVLLEVYVQDRNSVQKFYWDILQQSLKSCSSTLAQLGSEPSFRVGMFLSEYCAIFSTAIPLAESQHLHIVSLCASTVIEIMNKYRTNESAVVNCLKFFATLFTVSSLPAEFTVPVSERLGVLEKNSLFPFTVSGRPKLASALLSMLTSMMNPSVLPLLLASYSA
;
A
#
# COMPACT_ATOMS: atom_id res chain seq x y z
N MET A 1 3.69 -0.86 -25.97
CA MET A 1 2.73 0.27 -25.99
C MET A 1 3.46 1.56 -25.66
N PRO A 2 3.07 2.71 -26.24
CA PRO A 2 3.57 4.01 -25.81
C PRO A 2 3.25 4.23 -24.33
N SER A 3 4.20 4.80 -23.58
CA SER A 3 4.04 5.07 -22.13
C SER A 3 2.92 6.06 -21.79
N SER A 4 2.38 6.76 -22.80
CA SER A 4 1.24 7.67 -22.67
C SER A 4 -0.12 6.97 -22.63
N VAL A 5 -0.23 5.72 -23.10
CA VAL A 5 -1.51 5.00 -23.17
C VAL A 5 -2.06 4.67 -21.78
N PRO A 6 -1.29 4.08 -20.84
CA PRO A 6 -1.80 3.82 -19.49
C PRO A 6 -2.28 5.09 -18.78
N LYS A 7 -1.55 6.20 -18.92
CA LYS A 7 -1.93 7.50 -18.34
C LYS A 7 -3.29 7.97 -18.86
N LYS A 8 -3.50 7.92 -20.18
CA LYS A 8 -4.79 8.26 -20.79
C LYS A 8 -5.91 7.34 -20.32
N CYS A 9 -5.64 6.04 -20.18
CA CYS A 9 -6.64 5.11 -19.63
C CYS A 9 -7.00 5.45 -18.18
N HIS A 10 -6.01 5.77 -17.34
CA HIS A 10 -6.26 6.18 -15.95
C HIS A 10 -7.06 7.49 -15.88
N GLU A 11 -6.78 8.45 -16.76
CA GLU A 11 -7.56 9.68 -16.88
C GLU A 11 -9.00 9.38 -17.29
N VAL A 12 -9.22 8.52 -18.29
CA VAL A 12 -10.57 8.11 -18.72
C VAL A 12 -11.35 7.47 -17.57
N ILE A 13 -10.72 6.56 -16.81
CA ILE A 13 -11.35 5.93 -15.63
C ILE A 13 -11.77 7.01 -14.63
N LYS A 14 -10.91 8.00 -14.35
CA LYS A 14 -11.23 9.13 -13.45
C LYS A 14 -12.36 10.01 -13.99
N TYR A 15 -12.39 10.29 -15.30
CA TYR A 15 -13.46 11.07 -15.95
C TYR A 15 -14.83 10.38 -15.89
N LEU A 16 -14.86 9.05 -15.78
CA LEU A 16 -16.09 8.27 -15.61
C LEU A 16 -16.65 8.33 -14.17
N LEU A 17 -16.17 9.21 -13.29
CA LEU A 17 -16.70 9.40 -11.92
C LEU A 17 -18.25 9.41 -11.83
N PRO A 18 -19.01 10.10 -12.71
CA PRO A 18 -20.48 10.06 -12.67
C PRO A 18 -21.07 8.66 -12.91
N PHE A 19 -20.40 7.82 -13.70
CA PHE A 19 -20.81 6.44 -13.93
C PHE A 19 -20.54 5.58 -12.68
N TRP A 20 -19.32 5.67 -12.12
CA TRP A 20 -18.93 4.88 -10.95
C TRP A 20 -19.83 5.12 -9.74
N ARG A 21 -20.24 6.38 -9.52
CA ARG A 21 -21.20 6.77 -8.46
C ARG A 21 -22.59 6.15 -8.65
N LYS A 22 -23.04 6.00 -9.90
CA LYS A 22 -24.34 5.40 -10.22
C LYS A 22 -24.32 3.87 -10.21
N ARG A 23 -23.14 3.26 -10.24
CA ARG A 23 -22.95 1.80 -10.35
C ARG A 23 -21.89 1.30 -9.36
N PRO A 24 -22.07 1.49 -8.04
CA PRO A 24 -21.10 1.05 -7.04
C PRO A 24 -20.91 -0.48 -7.05
N ASP A 25 -21.99 -1.24 -7.25
CA ASP A 25 -21.92 -2.72 -7.31
C ASP A 25 -21.05 -3.19 -8.47
N PHE A 26 -21.16 -2.56 -9.64
CA PHE A 26 -20.32 -2.90 -10.79
C PHE A 26 -18.84 -2.66 -10.48
N GLY A 27 -18.51 -1.52 -9.85
CA GLY A 27 -17.14 -1.24 -9.42
C GLY A 27 -16.64 -2.25 -8.40
N SER A 28 -17.46 -2.63 -7.41
CA SER A 28 -17.13 -3.65 -6.43
C SER A 28 -16.81 -4.99 -7.09
N HIS A 29 -17.69 -5.48 -7.98
CA HIS A 29 -17.46 -6.74 -8.71
C HIS A 29 -16.20 -6.67 -9.57
N LEU A 30 -15.98 -5.56 -10.27
CA LEU A 30 -14.80 -5.37 -11.12
C LEU A 30 -13.50 -5.38 -10.31
N MET A 31 -13.49 -4.72 -9.15
CA MET A 31 -12.32 -4.71 -8.25
C MET A 31 -12.04 -6.07 -7.63
N SER A 32 -13.07 -6.83 -7.26
CA SER A 32 -12.91 -8.24 -6.84
C SER A 32 -12.33 -9.09 -7.97
N GLN A 33 -12.86 -8.98 -9.19
CA GLN A 33 -12.33 -9.71 -10.35
C GLN A 33 -10.85 -9.38 -10.62
N PHE A 34 -10.43 -8.12 -10.44
CA PHE A 34 -9.02 -7.74 -10.56
C PHE A 34 -8.13 -8.46 -9.54
N LEU A 35 -8.60 -8.65 -8.31
CA LEU A 35 -7.85 -9.40 -7.30
C LEU A 35 -7.79 -10.90 -7.62
N ASP A 36 -8.86 -11.46 -8.18
CA ASP A 36 -8.89 -12.85 -8.66
C ASP A 36 -7.93 -13.04 -9.85
N ASP A 37 -7.90 -12.10 -10.80
CA ASP A 37 -6.98 -12.12 -11.94
C ASP A 37 -5.51 -12.05 -11.47
N VAL A 38 -5.23 -11.25 -10.45
CA VAL A 38 -3.89 -11.19 -9.82
C VAL A 38 -3.50 -12.55 -9.26
N GLY A 39 -4.40 -13.21 -8.51
CA GLY A 39 -4.17 -14.57 -8.02
C GLY A 39 -3.91 -15.56 -9.16
N GLY A 40 -4.75 -15.52 -10.20
CA GLY A 40 -4.58 -16.36 -11.39
C GLY A 40 -3.23 -16.20 -12.06
N TYR A 41 -2.73 -14.97 -12.22
CA TYR A 41 -1.39 -14.74 -12.77
C TYR A 41 -0.27 -15.27 -11.87
N VAL A 42 -0.41 -15.17 -10.54
CA VAL A 42 0.60 -15.72 -9.62
C VAL A 42 0.61 -17.25 -9.68
N GLU A 43 -0.56 -17.90 -9.77
CA GLU A 43 -0.65 -19.35 -9.96
C GLU A 43 -0.11 -19.83 -11.33
N GLU A 44 -0.32 -19.04 -12.39
CA GLU A 44 0.22 -19.33 -13.73
C GLU A 44 1.76 -19.36 -13.72
N TYR A 45 2.42 -18.56 -12.87
CA TYR A 45 3.86 -18.61 -12.72
C TYR A 45 4.35 -19.97 -12.26
N GLU A 46 3.70 -20.58 -11.25
CA GLU A 46 4.07 -21.90 -10.74
C GLU A 46 3.99 -22.98 -11.84
N LYS A 47 3.05 -22.82 -12.78
CA LYS A 47 2.79 -23.79 -13.86
C LYS A 47 3.70 -23.62 -15.07
N HIS A 48 4.09 -22.39 -15.41
CA HIS A 48 4.74 -22.07 -16.69
C HIS A 48 6.11 -21.37 -16.56
N ALA A 49 6.61 -21.17 -15.33
CA ALA A 49 7.92 -20.58 -15.01
C ALA A 49 8.20 -19.20 -15.65
N ASN A 50 7.15 -18.47 -16.07
CA ASN A 50 7.29 -17.15 -16.68
C ASN A 50 7.01 -16.02 -15.68
N LEU A 51 7.89 -15.92 -14.66
CA LEU A 51 7.75 -14.97 -13.55
C LEU A 51 7.58 -13.54 -14.05
N ARG A 52 8.39 -13.13 -15.03
CA ARG A 52 8.40 -11.75 -15.54
C ARG A 52 7.06 -11.37 -16.17
N SER A 53 6.50 -12.24 -17.01
CA SER A 53 5.23 -11.97 -17.68
C SER A 53 4.10 -11.88 -16.66
N CYS A 54 3.99 -12.88 -15.78
CA CYS A 54 2.93 -13.00 -14.80
C CYS A 54 2.94 -11.82 -13.82
N VAL A 55 4.10 -11.52 -13.23
CA VAL A 55 4.26 -10.41 -12.28
C VAL A 55 3.96 -9.07 -12.94
N ASN A 56 4.34 -8.85 -14.20
CA ASN A 56 4.03 -7.62 -14.90
C ASN A 56 2.52 -7.45 -15.17
N LYS A 57 1.82 -8.54 -15.52
CA LYS A 57 0.37 -8.51 -15.72
C LYS A 57 -0.36 -8.25 -14.40
N ALA A 58 -0.03 -9.01 -13.36
CA ALA A 58 -0.59 -8.82 -12.02
C ALA A 58 -0.38 -7.39 -11.52
N ARG A 59 0.83 -6.85 -11.70
CA ARG A 59 1.15 -5.47 -11.35
C ARG A 59 0.30 -4.45 -12.12
N ALA A 60 0.13 -4.63 -13.43
CA ALA A 60 -0.69 -3.72 -14.24
C ALA A 60 -2.17 -3.73 -13.79
N VAL A 61 -2.68 -4.89 -13.36
CA VAL A 61 -4.03 -5.00 -12.80
C VAL A 61 -4.13 -4.25 -11.46
N LEU A 62 -3.13 -4.37 -10.56
CA LEU A 62 -3.11 -3.58 -9.33
C LEU A 62 -3.03 -2.08 -9.58
N GLU A 63 -2.27 -1.64 -10.59
CA GLU A 63 -2.19 -0.22 -10.98
C GLU A 63 -3.57 0.33 -11.40
N ILE A 64 -4.38 -0.46 -12.12
CA ILE A 64 -5.76 -0.08 -12.48
C ILE A 64 -6.67 -0.09 -11.26
N LEU A 65 -6.54 -1.08 -10.38
CA LEU A 65 -7.30 -1.19 -9.13
C LEU A 65 -7.07 0.05 -8.24
N ILE A 66 -5.83 0.50 -8.09
CA ILE A 66 -5.50 1.73 -7.33
C ILE A 66 -6.27 2.93 -7.90
N VAL A 67 -6.30 3.08 -9.22
CA VAL A 67 -7.01 4.20 -9.87
C VAL A 67 -8.52 4.15 -9.60
N LEU A 68 -9.14 2.97 -9.63
CA LEU A 68 -10.55 2.82 -9.29
C LEU A 68 -10.82 3.13 -7.82
N LEU A 69 -9.97 2.65 -6.91
CA LEU A 69 -10.07 2.96 -5.48
C LEU A 69 -9.98 4.46 -5.23
N GLU A 70 -9.04 5.16 -5.88
CA GLU A 70 -8.93 6.62 -5.81
C GLU A 70 -10.21 7.35 -6.24
N VAL A 71 -10.90 6.85 -7.27
CA VAL A 71 -12.18 7.41 -7.73
C VAL A 71 -13.26 7.26 -6.65
N TYR A 72 -13.34 6.09 -6.02
CA TYR A 72 -14.33 5.81 -4.99
C TYR A 72 -14.04 6.55 -3.67
N VAL A 73 -12.78 6.71 -3.28
CA VAL A 73 -12.40 7.46 -2.07
C VAL A 73 -12.81 8.94 -2.11
N GLN A 74 -13.02 9.51 -3.30
CA GLN A 74 -13.50 10.90 -3.45
C GLN A 74 -14.96 11.12 -3.00
N ASP A 75 -15.74 10.06 -2.79
CA ASP A 75 -17.14 10.16 -2.34
C ASP A 75 -17.37 9.36 -1.06
N ARG A 76 -17.05 9.99 0.09
CA ARG A 76 -17.06 9.36 1.42
C ARG A 76 -18.41 8.74 1.81
N ASN A 77 -19.52 9.26 1.31
CA ASN A 77 -20.86 8.87 1.77
C ASN A 77 -21.41 7.62 1.06
N SER A 78 -20.95 7.30 -0.15
CA SER A 78 -21.48 6.19 -0.96
C SER A 78 -20.62 4.92 -0.89
N VAL A 79 -19.40 5.02 -0.38
CA VAL A 79 -18.33 4.02 -0.62
C VAL A 79 -17.93 3.22 0.62
N GLN A 80 -18.26 3.68 1.83
CA GLN A 80 -17.76 3.05 3.06
C GLN A 80 -18.06 1.54 3.17
N LYS A 81 -19.19 1.05 2.66
CA LYS A 81 -19.60 -0.35 2.93
C LYS A 81 -18.77 -1.39 2.18
N PHE A 82 -18.64 -1.29 0.85
CA PHE A 82 -17.92 -2.30 0.06
C PHE A 82 -16.41 -2.04 0.02
N TYR A 83 -15.96 -0.81 0.27
CA TYR A 83 -14.55 -0.45 0.17
C TYR A 83 -13.67 -1.23 1.15
N TRP A 84 -14.13 -1.39 2.39
CA TRP A 84 -13.39 -2.18 3.39
C TRP A 84 -13.38 -3.66 3.06
N ASP A 85 -14.42 -4.19 2.41
CA ASP A 85 -14.43 -5.57 1.90
C ASP A 85 -13.36 -5.77 0.83
N ILE A 86 -13.25 -4.84 -0.12
CA ILE A 86 -12.19 -4.85 -1.15
C ILE A 86 -10.80 -4.73 -0.52
N LEU A 87 -10.64 -3.91 0.52
CA LEU A 87 -9.37 -3.79 1.23
C LEU A 87 -8.99 -5.10 1.94
N GLN A 88 -9.95 -5.79 2.56
CA GLN A 88 -9.73 -7.10 3.17
C GLN A 88 -9.39 -8.17 2.12
N GLN A 89 -10.05 -8.15 0.96
CA GLN A 89 -9.70 -9.03 -0.16
C GLN A 89 -8.27 -8.74 -0.66
N SER A 90 -7.90 -7.46 -0.74
CA SER A 90 -6.55 -7.03 -1.13
C SER A 90 -5.49 -7.50 -0.14
N LEU A 91 -5.78 -7.45 1.17
CA LEU A 91 -4.91 -8.02 2.22
C LEU A 91 -4.73 -9.53 2.03
N LYS A 92 -5.83 -10.28 1.83
CA LYS A 92 -5.77 -11.73 1.59
C LYS A 92 -4.94 -12.06 0.35
N SER A 93 -5.17 -11.34 -0.74
CA SER A 93 -4.43 -11.49 -2.00
C SER A 93 -2.94 -11.19 -1.81
N CYS A 94 -2.61 -10.11 -1.09
CA CYS A 94 -1.23 -9.76 -0.76
C CYS A 94 -0.54 -10.84 0.10
N SER A 95 -1.20 -11.32 1.16
CA SER A 95 -0.65 -12.37 2.03
C SER A 95 -0.45 -13.69 1.28
N SER A 96 -1.40 -14.09 0.45
CA SER A 96 -1.27 -15.29 -0.41
C SER A 96 -0.10 -15.14 -1.39
N THR A 97 0.00 -13.98 -2.05
CA THR A 97 1.09 -13.68 -2.98
C THR A 97 2.45 -13.66 -2.27
N LEU A 98 2.53 -13.09 -1.06
CA LEU A 98 3.74 -13.08 -0.23
C LEU A 98 4.18 -14.48 0.18
N ALA A 99 3.24 -15.39 0.42
CA ALA A 99 3.53 -16.79 0.73
C ALA A 99 4.08 -17.54 -0.51
N GLN A 100 3.49 -17.31 -1.68
CA GLN A 100 3.87 -18.00 -2.92
C GLN A 100 5.17 -17.46 -3.54
N LEU A 101 5.27 -16.14 -3.73
CA LEU A 101 6.42 -15.50 -4.39
C LEU A 101 7.48 -14.99 -3.42
N GLY A 102 7.24 -15.11 -2.12
CA GLY A 102 8.07 -14.48 -1.12
C GLY A 102 9.52 -14.94 -1.09
N SER A 103 9.75 -16.22 -1.34
CA SER A 103 11.10 -16.78 -1.39
C SER A 103 11.87 -16.34 -2.63
N GLU A 104 11.21 -15.75 -3.63
CA GLU A 104 11.85 -15.32 -4.88
C GLU A 104 12.66 -14.03 -4.67
N PRO A 105 14.01 -14.05 -4.82
CA PRO A 105 14.87 -12.89 -4.65
C PRO A 105 14.84 -11.98 -5.89
N SER A 106 13.65 -11.62 -6.36
CA SER A 106 13.42 -10.89 -7.59
C SER A 106 13.02 -9.44 -7.31
N PHE A 107 13.78 -8.51 -7.88
CA PHE A 107 13.44 -7.07 -7.86
C PHE A 107 12.01 -6.81 -8.38
N ARG A 108 11.54 -7.59 -9.36
CA ARG A 108 10.20 -7.44 -9.94
C ARG A 108 9.11 -7.86 -8.96
N VAL A 109 9.35 -8.92 -8.20
CA VAL A 109 8.42 -9.40 -7.18
C VAL A 109 8.29 -8.36 -6.07
N GLY A 110 9.39 -7.79 -5.59
CA GLY A 110 9.35 -6.70 -4.61
C GLY A 110 8.60 -5.47 -5.12
N MET A 111 8.80 -5.08 -6.39
CA MET A 111 8.04 -3.99 -7.02
C MET A 111 6.53 -4.27 -7.04
N PHE A 112 6.14 -5.44 -7.52
CA PHE A 112 4.74 -5.86 -7.60
C PHE A 112 4.08 -5.91 -6.24
N LEU A 113 4.71 -6.57 -5.25
CA LEU A 113 4.16 -6.64 -3.90
C LEU A 113 4.03 -5.25 -3.26
N SER A 114 4.94 -4.33 -3.56
CA SER A 114 4.85 -2.96 -3.05
C SER A 114 3.70 -2.13 -3.64
N GLU A 115 3.05 -2.57 -4.74
CA GLU A 115 1.85 -1.89 -5.24
C GLU A 115 0.67 -2.04 -4.28
N TYR A 116 0.62 -3.14 -3.50
CA TYR A 116 -0.38 -3.27 -2.43
C TYR A 116 -0.27 -2.14 -1.39
N CYS A 117 0.93 -1.61 -1.15
CA CYS A 117 1.10 -0.45 -0.27
C CYS A 117 0.29 0.77 -0.76
N ALA A 118 0.22 0.98 -2.08
CA ALA A 118 -0.56 2.08 -2.65
C ALA A 118 -2.07 1.83 -2.52
N ILE A 119 -2.53 0.58 -2.69
CA ILE A 119 -3.92 0.18 -2.39
C ILE A 119 -4.25 0.50 -0.93
N PHE A 120 -3.42 0.06 0.01
CA PHE A 120 -3.64 0.28 1.44
C PHE A 120 -3.62 1.77 1.81
N SER A 121 -2.76 2.56 1.18
CA SER A 121 -2.71 4.01 1.36
C SER A 121 -4.02 4.72 1.01
N THR A 122 -4.79 4.21 0.05
CA THR A 122 -6.08 4.83 -0.31
C THR A 122 -7.10 4.78 0.83
N ALA A 123 -6.96 3.83 1.76
CA ALA A 123 -7.90 3.60 2.85
C ALA A 123 -7.63 4.47 4.07
N ILE A 124 -6.36 4.83 4.27
CA ILE A 124 -5.88 5.51 5.48
C ILE A 124 -6.66 6.82 5.77
N PRO A 125 -6.91 7.72 4.79
CA PRO A 125 -7.65 8.95 5.06
C PRO A 125 -9.14 8.75 5.39
N LEU A 126 -9.65 7.53 5.22
CA LEU A 126 -11.03 7.14 5.53
C LEU A 126 -11.13 6.36 6.84
N ALA A 127 -10.01 6.04 7.48
CA ALA A 127 -9.99 5.21 8.67
C ALA A 127 -10.63 5.93 9.86
N GLU A 128 -11.47 5.18 10.56
CA GLU A 128 -12.12 5.57 11.82
C GLU A 128 -11.78 4.50 12.86
N SER A 129 -12.19 4.70 14.12
CA SER A 129 -11.88 3.79 15.23
C SER A 129 -12.26 2.33 14.93
N GLN A 130 -13.39 2.10 14.26
CA GLN A 130 -13.85 0.76 13.88
C GLN A 130 -12.98 0.06 12.82
N HIS A 131 -12.17 0.82 12.06
CA HIS A 131 -11.33 0.31 10.97
C HIS A 131 -9.87 0.05 11.40
N LEU A 132 -9.49 0.43 12.63
CA LEU A 132 -8.10 0.37 13.12
C LEU A 132 -7.49 -1.02 13.04
N HIS A 133 -8.27 -2.08 13.26
CA HIS A 133 -7.79 -3.46 13.12
C HIS A 133 -7.30 -3.75 11.70
N ILE A 134 -8.07 -3.35 10.68
CA ILE A 134 -7.71 -3.56 9.27
C ILE A 134 -6.48 -2.74 8.92
N VAL A 135 -6.42 -1.48 9.36
CA VAL A 135 -5.24 -0.62 9.14
C VAL A 135 -3.99 -1.19 9.81
N SER A 136 -4.12 -1.79 11.00
CA SER A 136 -3.02 -2.48 11.67
C SER A 136 -2.48 -3.66 10.85
N LEU A 137 -3.38 -4.45 10.25
CA LEU A 137 -3.00 -5.56 9.38
C LEU A 137 -2.27 -5.05 8.13
N CYS A 138 -2.77 -3.99 7.49
CA CYS A 138 -2.07 -3.32 6.40
C CYS A 138 -0.65 -2.89 6.82
N ALA A 139 -0.51 -2.24 7.97
CA ALA A 139 0.79 -1.80 8.47
C ALA A 139 1.74 -2.98 8.70
N SER A 140 1.28 -4.07 9.32
CA SER A 140 2.07 -5.31 9.49
C SER A 140 2.55 -5.88 8.17
N THR A 141 1.65 -6.00 7.18
CA THR A 141 1.99 -6.52 5.85
C THR A 141 3.00 -5.63 5.12
N VAL A 142 2.86 -4.30 5.23
CA VAL A 142 3.81 -3.35 4.63
C VAL A 142 5.20 -3.47 5.28
N ILE A 143 5.28 -3.66 6.61
CA ILE A 143 6.54 -3.93 7.31
C ILE A 143 7.17 -5.23 6.80
N GLU A 144 6.38 -6.28 6.65
CA GLU A 144 6.86 -7.57 6.12
C GLU A 144 7.46 -7.41 4.71
N ILE A 145 6.75 -6.74 3.79
CA ILE A 145 7.24 -6.44 2.44
C ILE A 145 8.55 -5.64 2.52
N MET A 146 8.59 -4.60 3.35
CA MET A 146 9.76 -3.73 3.48
C MET A 146 10.99 -4.50 3.99
N ASN A 147 10.81 -5.38 4.98
CA ASN A 147 11.89 -6.20 5.52
C ASN A 147 12.42 -7.21 4.50
N LYS A 148 11.50 -7.86 3.79
CA LYS A 148 11.80 -8.89 2.81
C LYS A 148 12.51 -8.33 1.57
N TYR A 149 12.07 -7.17 1.10
CA TYR A 149 12.61 -6.51 -0.09
C TYR A 149 13.45 -5.28 0.25
N ARG A 150 14.12 -5.27 1.40
CA ARG A 150 14.94 -4.16 1.92
C ARG A 150 15.99 -3.61 0.95
N THR A 151 16.50 -4.43 0.03
CA THR A 151 17.50 -4.04 -0.98
C THR A 151 16.87 -3.41 -2.22
N ASN A 152 15.56 -3.56 -2.41
CA ASN A 152 14.80 -2.98 -3.51
C ASN A 152 14.35 -1.56 -3.14
N GLU A 153 15.12 -0.56 -3.57
CA GLU A 153 14.85 0.85 -3.28
C GLU A 153 13.42 1.27 -3.60
N SER A 154 12.89 0.84 -4.76
CA SER A 154 11.57 1.27 -5.21
C SER A 154 10.44 0.64 -4.39
N ALA A 155 10.60 -0.63 -3.99
CA ALA A 155 9.66 -1.28 -3.07
C ALA A 155 9.65 -0.60 -1.70
N VAL A 156 10.84 -0.31 -1.14
CA VAL A 156 10.96 0.38 0.15
C VAL A 156 10.36 1.78 0.08
N VAL A 157 10.58 2.54 -1.00
CA VAL A 157 9.96 3.87 -1.18
C VAL A 157 8.44 3.79 -1.14
N ASN A 158 7.83 2.77 -1.74
CA ASN A 158 6.37 2.60 -1.70
C ASN A 158 5.87 2.24 -0.29
N CYS A 159 6.60 1.39 0.46
CA CYS A 159 6.30 1.13 1.87
C CYS A 159 6.40 2.40 2.72
N LEU A 160 7.40 3.25 2.50
CA LEU A 160 7.56 4.50 3.24
C LEU A 160 6.48 5.52 2.93
N LYS A 161 6.00 5.58 1.69
CA LYS A 161 4.85 6.41 1.33
C LYS A 161 3.59 5.99 2.10
N PHE A 162 3.38 4.69 2.28
CA PHE A 162 2.27 4.19 3.11
C PHE A 162 2.34 4.74 4.53
N PHE A 163 3.49 4.62 5.20
CA PHE A 163 3.66 5.14 6.56
C PHE A 163 3.57 6.66 6.63
N ALA A 164 4.12 7.37 5.64
CA ALA A 164 3.95 8.82 5.54
C ALA A 164 2.47 9.19 5.50
N THR A 165 1.64 8.51 4.71
CA THR A 165 0.18 8.72 4.69
C THR A 165 -0.45 8.39 6.05
N LEU A 166 -0.09 7.26 6.67
CA LEU A 166 -0.60 6.84 7.98
C LEU A 166 -0.37 7.90 9.05
N PHE A 167 0.85 8.44 9.15
CA PHE A 167 1.17 9.43 10.16
C PHE A 167 0.62 10.84 9.88
N THR A 168 0.15 11.13 8.66
CA THR A 168 -0.54 12.41 8.37
C THR A 168 -1.98 12.47 8.87
N VAL A 169 -2.60 11.34 9.20
CA VAL A 169 -4.03 11.32 9.58
C VAL A 169 -4.19 11.64 11.06
N SER A 170 -4.68 12.85 11.35
CA SER A 170 -4.88 13.36 12.71
C SER A 170 -6.01 12.68 13.48
N SER A 171 -6.91 11.96 12.81
CA SER A 171 -8.01 11.21 13.45
C SER A 171 -7.58 9.86 14.03
N LEU A 172 -6.36 9.39 13.72
CA LEU A 172 -5.86 8.13 14.27
C LEU A 172 -5.37 8.35 15.72
N PRO A 173 -5.81 7.51 16.68
CA PRO A 173 -5.47 7.67 18.09
C PRO A 173 -4.01 7.32 18.36
N ALA A 174 -3.46 7.91 19.41
CA ALA A 174 -2.04 7.74 19.75
C ALA A 174 -1.70 6.28 20.11
N GLU A 175 -2.63 5.62 20.80
CA GLU A 175 -2.55 4.22 21.21
C GLU A 175 -2.44 3.26 20.01
N PHE A 176 -2.85 3.72 18.82
CA PHE A 176 -2.70 2.97 17.58
C PHE A 176 -1.38 3.29 16.86
N THR A 177 -0.98 4.56 16.81
CA THR A 177 0.19 5.00 16.03
C THR A 177 1.53 4.76 16.75
N VAL A 178 1.59 4.77 18.09
CA VAL A 178 2.84 4.43 18.84
C VAL A 178 3.31 3.02 18.47
N PRO A 179 2.49 1.96 18.63
CA PRO A 179 2.96 0.59 18.41
C PRO A 179 3.28 0.30 16.95
N VAL A 180 2.70 1.06 16.00
CA VAL A 180 3.10 1.01 14.59
C VAL A 180 4.50 1.60 14.41
N SER A 181 4.80 2.74 15.04
CA SER A 181 6.13 3.37 14.96
C SER A 181 7.22 2.53 15.62
N GLU A 182 6.91 1.86 16.73
CA GLU A 182 7.83 0.96 17.43
C GLU A 182 8.15 -0.25 16.56
N ARG A 183 7.14 -0.88 15.94
CA ARG A 183 7.35 -2.01 15.01
C ARG A 183 8.16 -1.64 13.76
N LEU A 184 8.17 -0.37 13.36
CA LEU A 184 9.04 0.12 12.29
C LEU A 184 10.51 0.22 12.74
N GLY A 185 10.76 0.18 14.05
CA GLY A 185 12.09 0.23 14.63
C GLY A 185 12.80 1.57 14.40
N VAL A 186 12.09 2.68 14.17
CA VAL A 186 12.69 3.98 13.79
C VAL A 186 13.73 4.47 14.82
N LEU A 187 13.61 4.07 16.08
CA LEU A 187 14.43 4.53 17.21
C LEU A 187 15.37 3.46 17.80
N GLU A 188 15.40 2.25 17.26
CA GLU A 188 16.22 1.17 17.84
C GLU A 188 17.70 1.28 17.45
N LYS A 189 18.62 0.98 18.37
CA LYS A 189 20.07 0.93 18.06
C LYS A 189 20.46 -0.15 17.05
N ASN A 190 19.63 -1.19 16.89
CA ASN A 190 19.72 -2.24 15.87
C ASN A 190 18.62 -2.11 14.81
N SER A 191 18.14 -0.89 14.62
CA SER A 191 17.09 -0.59 13.67
C SER A 191 17.44 -1.09 12.26
N LEU A 192 16.44 -1.63 11.59
CA LEU A 192 16.47 -1.90 10.14
C LEU A 192 16.63 -0.60 9.33
N PHE A 193 16.42 0.54 10.00
CA PHE A 193 16.83 1.87 9.59
C PHE A 193 18.21 2.25 10.18
N PRO A 194 19.12 2.86 9.40
CA PRO A 194 18.93 3.31 8.04
C PRO A 194 19.48 2.28 7.04
N PHE A 195 18.68 1.98 6.02
CA PHE A 195 19.24 1.57 4.73
C PHE A 195 20.39 2.50 4.36
N THR A 196 21.37 2.02 3.61
CA THR A 196 22.43 2.91 3.09
C THR A 196 21.78 3.92 2.13
N VAL A 197 21.42 5.10 2.65
CA VAL A 197 20.76 6.19 1.90
C VAL A 197 21.73 6.97 1.02
N SER A 198 23.04 6.78 1.23
CA SER A 198 24.09 7.37 0.40
C SER A 198 23.92 6.93 -1.05
N GLY A 199 23.85 7.90 -1.97
CA GLY A 199 23.60 7.66 -3.39
C GLY A 199 22.16 7.31 -3.76
N ARG A 200 21.20 7.37 -2.81
CA ARG A 200 19.78 7.01 -3.03
C ARG A 200 18.82 8.16 -2.67
N PRO A 201 18.76 9.21 -3.50
CA PRO A 201 18.01 10.44 -3.16
C PRO A 201 16.50 10.22 -3.02
N LYS A 202 15.91 9.28 -3.78
CA LYS A 202 14.48 8.98 -3.68
C LYS A 202 14.14 8.30 -2.35
N LEU A 203 14.97 7.36 -1.92
CA LEU A 203 14.83 6.72 -0.62
C LEU A 203 15.00 7.71 0.53
N ALA A 204 16.03 8.57 0.46
CA ALA A 204 16.26 9.61 1.45
C ALA A 204 15.06 10.57 1.55
N SER A 205 14.51 11.01 0.41
CA SER A 205 13.33 11.87 0.37
C SER A 205 12.08 11.18 0.94
N ALA A 206 11.85 9.90 0.62
CA ALA A 206 10.71 9.15 1.17
C ALA A 206 10.83 8.95 2.68
N LEU A 207 12.04 8.66 3.19
CA LEU A 207 12.31 8.57 4.62
C LEU A 207 12.07 9.91 5.32
N LEU A 208 12.62 10.99 4.77
CA LEU A 208 12.42 12.33 5.32
C LEU A 208 10.94 12.70 5.35
N SER A 209 10.19 12.36 4.29
CA SER A 209 8.73 12.58 4.26
C SER A 209 8.02 11.81 5.36
N MET A 210 8.36 10.54 5.57
CA MET A 210 7.77 9.73 6.65
C MET A 210 8.08 10.32 8.03
N LEU A 211 9.34 10.65 8.31
CA LEU A 211 9.76 11.24 9.58
C LEU A 211 9.07 12.60 9.80
N THR A 212 8.97 13.42 8.75
CA THR A 212 8.26 14.71 8.83
C THR A 212 6.78 14.50 9.15
N SER A 213 6.12 13.49 8.55
CA SER A 213 4.74 13.14 8.88
C SER A 213 4.57 12.69 10.33
N MET A 214 5.57 12.02 10.91
CA MET A 214 5.59 11.68 12.35
C MET A 214 5.74 12.91 13.25
N MET A 215 6.25 14.04 12.75
CA MET A 215 6.46 15.28 13.51
C MET A 215 5.27 16.26 13.48
N ASN A 216 4.11 15.85 12.95
CA ASN A 216 2.91 16.68 12.87
C ASN A 216 2.37 16.99 14.31
N PRO A 217 1.82 18.18 14.63
CA PRO A 217 1.43 18.54 16.00
C PRO A 217 0.38 17.63 16.64
N SER A 218 -0.47 16.96 15.85
CA SER A 218 -1.38 15.89 16.33
C SER A 218 -0.66 14.64 16.83
N VAL A 219 0.64 14.52 16.51
CA VAL A 219 1.55 13.42 16.79
C VAL A 219 2.67 13.87 17.75
N LEU A 220 2.68 15.13 18.19
CA LEU A 220 3.68 15.64 19.15
C LEU A 220 3.65 14.91 20.51
N PRO A 221 2.49 14.53 21.08
CA PRO A 221 2.44 13.68 22.27
C PRO A 221 3.05 12.30 22.04
N LEU A 222 2.97 11.78 20.80
CA LEU A 222 3.58 10.51 20.39
C LEU A 222 5.11 10.59 20.45
N LEU A 223 5.69 11.67 19.93
CA LEU A 223 7.13 11.90 19.98
C LEU A 223 7.63 12.13 21.39
N LEU A 224 6.89 12.85 22.23
CA LEU A 224 7.26 13.06 23.63
C LEU A 224 7.28 11.74 24.40
N ALA A 225 6.28 10.86 24.21
CA ALA A 225 6.27 9.54 24.83
C ALA A 225 7.45 8.68 24.35
N SER A 226 7.77 8.70 23.05
CA SER A 226 8.91 7.97 22.48
C SER A 226 10.28 8.54 22.86
N TYR A 227 10.39 9.84 23.17
CA TYR A 227 11.63 10.49 23.62
C TYR A 227 11.90 10.34 25.12
N SER A 228 10.85 10.06 25.91
CA SER A 228 10.93 9.96 27.37
C SER A 228 11.11 8.54 27.92
N ALA A 229 11.13 7.54 27.06
CA ALA A 229 11.42 6.13 27.38
C ALA A 229 12.90 5.81 27.12
#